data_AF-A0A9D5QEX6-F1
#
_entry.id   AF-A0A9D5QEX6-F1
#
_cell.length_a   1.000
_cell.length_b   1.000
_cell.length_c   1.000
_cell.angle_alpha   90.00
_cell.angle_beta   90.00
_cell.angle_gamma   90.00
#
_symmetry.space_group_name_H-M   'P 1'
#
loop_
_entity.id
_entity.type
_entity.pdbx_description
1 polymer ?
#
loop_
_entity_poly.entity_id
_entity_poly.type
_entity_poly.pdbx_seq_one_letter_code
_entity_poly.pdbx_strand_id
1 'polypeptide(L)'
;MLFQPAYESGYHILRILQNSFTEGDVEALKKQIDDYIDDGKSRIALSFTPDSYPYSKLLTLLTQCDRLVKERGGKLIIIHPNPDFHEIIEQTKLTSVLEVYSSEDDVA
;
A
#
# COMPACT_ATOMS: atom_id res chain seq x y z
N MET A 1 -1.09 15.37 8.72
CA MET A 1 -0.11 14.78 7.80
C MET A 1 -0.63 13.39 7.46
N LEU A 2 -1.01 13.14 6.21
CA LEU A 2 -1.78 11.94 5.81
C LEU A 2 -0.91 10.68 5.75
N PHE A 3 0.37 10.86 5.43
CA PHE A 3 1.34 9.79 5.26
C PHE A 3 2.64 10.13 5.96
N GLN A 4 3.28 9.15 6.59
CA GLN A 4 4.63 9.30 7.12
C GLN A 4 5.61 8.47 6.28
N PRO A 5 6.60 9.11 5.62
CA PRO A 5 7.61 8.39 4.86
C PRO A 5 8.63 7.72 5.80
N ALA A 6 9.02 6.50 5.47
CA ALA A 6 10.16 5.79 6.05
C ALA A 6 10.90 5.00 4.96
N TYR A 7 12.09 4.48 5.28
CA TYR A 7 12.86 3.63 4.37
C TYR A 7 13.44 2.45 5.12
N GLU A 8 13.07 1.24 4.71
CA GLU A 8 13.47 0.00 5.37
C GLU A 8 13.56 -1.12 4.34
N SER A 9 14.56 -2.00 4.47
CA SER A 9 14.77 -3.17 3.60
C SER A 9 14.68 -2.89 2.09
N GLY A 10 15.11 -1.70 1.66
CA GLY A 10 15.07 -1.30 0.26
C GLY A 10 13.72 -0.77 -0.25
N TYR A 11 12.72 -0.60 0.63
CA TYR A 11 11.40 -0.07 0.31
C TYR A 11 11.20 1.32 0.88
N HIS A 12 10.53 2.17 0.11
CA HIS A 12 9.98 3.43 0.58
C HIS A 12 8.61 3.18 1.18
N ILE A 13 8.52 3.29 2.50
CA ILE A 13 7.31 3.00 3.26
C ILE A 13 6.45 4.27 3.33
N LEU A 14 5.21 4.15 2.90
CA LEU A 14 4.15 5.12 3.14
C LEU A 14 3.24 4.57 4.24
N ARG A 15 3.37 5.14 5.44
CA ARG A 15 2.48 4.78 6.56
C ARG A 15 1.14 5.47 6.40
N ILE A 16 0.09 4.68 6.22
CA ILE A 16 -1.31 5.11 6.13
C ILE A 16 -1.84 5.27 7.55
N LEU A 17 -2.15 6.49 7.98
CA LEU A 17 -2.59 6.78 9.35
C LEU A 17 -4.11 6.89 9.51
N GLN A 18 -4.87 6.61 8.45
CA GLN A 18 -6.31 6.83 8.39
C GLN A 18 -7.08 5.55 8.10
N ASN A 19 -8.22 5.40 8.76
CA ASN A 19 -9.08 4.21 8.66
C ASN A 19 -10.14 4.37 7.55
N SER A 20 -10.28 5.56 6.97
CA SER A 20 -11.14 5.86 5.84
C SER A 20 -10.46 6.83 4.88
N PHE A 21 -10.80 6.72 3.61
CA PHE A 21 -10.30 7.52 2.50
C PHE A 21 -11.48 8.10 1.73
N THR A 22 -11.40 9.39 1.50
CA THR A 22 -12.21 10.13 0.52
C THR A 22 -11.63 9.96 -0.88
N GLU A 23 -12.33 10.48 -1.90
CA GLU A 23 -11.79 10.52 -3.27
C GLU A 23 -10.53 11.39 -3.38
N GLY A 24 -10.45 12.49 -2.62
CA GLY A 24 -9.24 13.32 -2.57
C GLY A 24 -8.04 12.59 -1.96
N ASP A 25 -8.26 11.74 -0.96
CA ASP A 25 -7.18 10.95 -0.34
C ASP A 25 -6.62 9.88 -1.29
N VAL A 26 -7.50 9.30 -2.11
CA VAL A 26 -7.13 8.37 -3.19
C VAL A 26 -6.24 9.06 -4.21
N GLU A 27 -6.62 10.25 -4.67
CA GLU A 27 -5.83 11.04 -5.62
C GLU A 27 -4.48 11.45 -5.02
N ALA A 28 -4.47 11.87 -3.75
CA ALA A 28 -3.26 12.24 -3.03
C ALA A 28 -2.28 11.05 -2.89
N LEU A 29 -2.78 9.85 -2.54
CA LEU A 29 -1.93 8.66 -2.44
C LEU A 29 -1.35 8.27 -3.80
N LYS A 30 -2.16 8.29 -4.86
CA LYS A 30 -1.69 8.01 -6.23
C LYS A 30 -0.62 9.00 -6.65
N LYS A 31 -0.84 10.29 -6.44
CA LYS A 31 0.15 11.32 -6.74
C LYS A 31 1.43 11.09 -5.95
N GLN A 32 1.34 10.75 -4.66
CA GLN A 32 2.51 10.50 -3.82
C GLN A 32 3.33 9.30 -4.31
N ILE A 33 2.67 8.24 -4.79
CA ILE A 33 3.30 7.07 -5.40
C ILE A 33 3.95 7.42 -6.73
N ASP A 34 3.27 8.20 -7.59
CA ASP A 34 3.79 8.66 -8.87
C ASP A 34 5.05 9.52 -8.66
N ASP A 35 4.99 10.49 -7.73
CA ASP A 35 6.14 11.32 -7.33
C ASP A 35 7.32 10.46 -6.85
N TYR A 36 7.07 9.34 -6.14
CA TYR A 36 8.11 8.41 -5.74
C TYR A 36 8.74 7.67 -6.92
N ILE A 37 7.91 7.17 -7.84
CA ILE A 37 8.39 6.48 -9.02
C ILE A 37 9.23 7.41 -9.89
N ASP A 38 8.78 8.66 -10.08
CA ASP A 38 9.49 9.69 -10.85
C ASP A 38 10.84 10.07 -10.21
N ASP A 39 10.92 10.03 -8.87
CA ASP A 39 12.18 10.15 -8.11
C ASP A 39 13.08 8.91 -8.19
N GLY A 40 12.71 7.87 -8.95
CA GLY A 40 13.43 6.61 -9.08
C GLY A 40 13.18 5.60 -7.95
N LYS A 41 12.23 5.87 -7.07
CA LYS A 41 11.86 5.01 -5.94
C LYS A 41 10.86 3.96 -6.39
N SER A 42 11.37 2.88 -6.98
CA SER A 42 10.55 1.84 -7.61
C SER A 42 10.03 0.76 -6.66
N ARG A 43 10.51 0.71 -5.41
CA ARG A 43 10.06 -0.24 -4.38
C ARG A 43 9.30 0.50 -3.29
N ILE A 44 7.99 0.33 -3.24
CA ILE A 44 7.10 1.07 -2.36
C ILE A 44 6.34 0.09 -1.46
N ALA A 45 6.24 0.42 -0.18
CA ALA A 45 5.48 -0.34 0.79
C ALA A 45 4.38 0.54 1.38
N LEU A 46 3.15 0.02 1.45
CA LEU A 46 2.05 0.66 2.16
C LEU A 46 1.91 -0.01 3.52
N SER A 47 2.23 0.72 4.58
CA SER A 47 2.05 0.22 5.96
C SER A 47 0.72 0.72 6.50
N PHE A 48 -0.14 -0.19 6.92
CA PHE A 48 -1.42 0.14 7.54
C PHE A 48 -1.32 0.14 9.07
N THR A 49 -2.28 0.77 9.73
CA THR A 49 -2.43 0.69 11.19
C THR A 49 -3.23 -0.55 11.60
N PRO A 50 -3.11 -1.01 12.85
CA PRO A 50 -3.95 -2.10 13.38
C PRO A 50 -5.46 -1.82 13.28
N ASP A 51 -5.87 -0.56 13.22
CA ASP A 51 -7.28 -0.16 13.12
C ASP A 51 -7.76 0.04 11.67
N SER A 52 -6.89 -0.18 10.67
CA SER A 52 -7.20 -0.01 9.26
C SER A 52 -8.11 -1.13 8.75
N TYR A 53 -9.31 -0.78 8.29
CA TYR A 53 -10.27 -1.76 7.76
C TYR A 53 -10.41 -1.63 6.23
N PRO A 54 -10.28 -2.69 5.42
CA PRO A 54 -10.41 -2.59 3.99
C PRO A 54 -11.87 -2.64 3.56
N TYR A 55 -12.44 -1.46 3.34
CA TYR A 55 -13.67 -1.30 2.59
C TYR A 55 -13.40 -1.32 1.08
N SER A 56 -14.43 -1.55 0.27
CA SER A 56 -14.34 -1.80 -1.17
C SER A 56 -13.52 -0.77 -1.95
N LYS A 57 -13.59 0.52 -1.58
CA LYS A 57 -12.82 1.57 -2.25
C LYS A 57 -11.33 1.47 -1.94
N LEU A 58 -10.92 1.08 -0.73
CA LEU A 58 -9.51 0.88 -0.39
C LEU A 58 -8.92 -0.30 -1.18
N LEU A 59 -9.65 -1.40 -1.30
CA LEU A 59 -9.20 -2.53 -2.14
C LEU A 59 -9.05 -2.12 -3.62
N THR A 60 -9.99 -1.33 -4.12
CA THR A 60 -9.92 -0.78 -5.49
C THR A 60 -8.72 0.16 -5.65
N LEU A 61 -8.44 0.98 -4.63
CA LEU A 61 -7.26 1.85 -4.61
C LEU A 61 -5.97 1.03 -4.66
N LEU A 62 -5.84 0.01 -3.82
CA LEU A 62 -4.63 -0.81 -3.72
C LEU A 62 -4.31 -1.51 -5.05
N THR A 63 -5.32 -2.08 -5.70
CA THR A 63 -5.16 -2.71 -7.01
C THR A 63 -4.77 -1.70 -8.11
N GLN A 64 -5.30 -0.48 -8.06
CA GLN A 64 -4.92 0.59 -8.99
C GLN A 64 -3.48 1.06 -8.77
N CYS A 65 -3.06 1.22 -7.51
CA CYS A 65 -1.71 1.60 -7.14
C CYS A 65 -0.70 0.50 -7.54
N ASP A 66 -1.02 -0.76 -7.28
CA ASP A 66 -0.17 -1.89 -7.67
C ASP A 66 0.04 -1.94 -9.19
N ARG A 67 -1.04 -1.77 -9.97
CA ARG A 67 -0.95 -1.71 -11.42
C ARG A 67 -0.07 -0.55 -11.89
N LEU A 68 -0.27 0.65 -11.35
CA LEU A 68 0.52 1.84 -11.70
C LEU A 68 2.02 1.60 -11.45
N VAL A 69 2.36 1.05 -10.28
CA VAL A 69 3.75 0.77 -9.89
C VAL A 69 4.36 -0.30 -10.82
N LYS A 70 3.63 -1.37 -11.13
CA LYS A 70 4.08 -2.45 -12.04
C LYS A 70 4.26 -1.98 -13.48
N GLU A 71 3.35 -1.15 -14.00
CA GLU A 71 3.45 -0.55 -15.35
C GLU A 71 4.73 0.28 -15.51
N ARG A 72 5.27 0.79 -14.40
CA ARG A 72 6.52 1.56 -14.34
C ARG A 72 7.74 0.71 -13.93
N GLY A 73 7.62 -0.61 -13.88
CA GLY A 73 8.69 -1.54 -13.52
C GLY A 73 9.06 -1.58 -12.03
N GLY A 74 8.19 -1.03 -11.18
CA GLY A 74 8.34 -1.07 -9.73
C GLY A 74 7.62 -2.24 -9.06
N LYS A 75 7.63 -2.23 -7.73
CA LYS A 75 6.95 -3.18 -6.86
C LYS A 75 6.24 -2.47 -5.72
N LEU A 76 4.95 -2.79 -5.53
CA LEU A 76 4.14 -2.34 -4.41
C LEU A 76 3.89 -3.52 -3.47
N ILE A 77 4.12 -3.32 -2.18
CA ILE A 77 3.80 -4.31 -1.14
C ILE A 77 2.93 -3.68 -0.05
N ILE A 78 2.21 -4.53 0.68
CA ILE A 78 1.44 -4.15 1.86
C ILE A 78 2.13 -4.72 3.11
N ILE A 79 2.28 -3.91 4.14
CA ILE A 79 2.88 -4.29 5.42
C ILE A 79 1.91 -3.96 6.56
N HIS A 80 1.93 -4.78 7.61
CA HIS A 80 1.10 -4.61 8.82
C HIS A 80 -0.42 -4.54 8.55
N PRO A 81 -1.02 -5.38 7.69
CA PRO A 81 -2.47 -5.50 7.70
C PRO A 81 -2.92 -6.12 9.03
N ASN A 82 -4.02 -5.64 9.59
CA ASN A 82 -4.65 -6.35 10.71
C ASN A 82 -5.26 -7.69 10.21
N PRO A 83 -5.61 -8.62 11.11
CA PRO A 83 -6.14 -9.93 10.73
C PRO A 83 -7.38 -9.84 9.83
N ASP A 84 -8.30 -8.93 10.12
CA ASP A 84 -9.51 -8.72 9.31
C ASP A 84 -9.17 -8.27 7.89
N PHE A 85 -8.15 -7.41 7.75
CA PHE A 85 -7.67 -6.94 6.47
C PHE A 85 -7.09 -8.11 5.67
N HIS A 86 -6.23 -8.90 6.31
CA HIS A 86 -5.64 -10.08 5.70
C HIS A 86 -6.72 -11.04 5.19
N GLU A 87 -7.72 -11.34 6.03
CA GLU A 87 -8.83 -12.21 5.66
C GLU A 87 -9.60 -11.66 4.44
N ILE A 88 -9.84 -10.36 4.39
CA ILE A 88 -10.54 -9.73 3.25
C ILE A 88 -9.70 -9.82 1.96
N ILE A 89 -8.39 -9.60 2.01
CA ILE A 89 -7.51 -9.77 0.84
C ILE A 89 -7.55 -11.24 0.35
N GLU A 90 -7.52 -12.21 1.26
CA GLU A 90 -7.60 -13.63 0.94
C GLU A 90 -8.95 -14.01 0.32
N GLN A 91 -10.06 -13.60 0.96
CA GLN A 91 -11.41 -13.88 0.47
C GLN A 91 -11.67 -13.27 -0.91
N THR A 92 -11.12 -12.08 -1.17
CA THR A 92 -11.22 -11.39 -2.46
C THR A 92 -10.21 -11.89 -3.50
N LYS A 93 -9.35 -12.87 -3.14
CA LYS A 93 -8.27 -13.42 -3.98
C LYS A 93 -7.26 -12.36 -4.46
N LEU A 94 -7.21 -11.24 -3.75
CA LEU A 94 -6.29 -10.14 -4.06
C LEU A 94 -4.84 -10.48 -3.69
N THR A 95 -4.60 -11.56 -2.94
CA THR A 95 -3.26 -12.12 -2.70
C THR A 95 -2.54 -12.54 -3.99
N SER A 96 -3.26 -12.77 -5.09
CA SER A 96 -2.64 -13.02 -6.40
C SER A 96 -2.17 -11.75 -7.12
N VAL A 97 -2.56 -10.57 -6.62
CA VAL A 97 -2.27 -9.26 -7.18
C VAL A 97 -1.33 -8.46 -6.27
N LEU A 98 -1.63 -8.49 -4.97
CA LEU A 98 -0.96 -7.73 -3.91
C LEU A 98 -0.08 -8.66 -3.10
N GLU A 99 1.18 -8.31 -2.95
CA GLU A 99 2.08 -8.97 -2.01
C GLU A 99 1.90 -8.35 -0.62
N VAL A 100 1.69 -9.20 0.38
CA VAL A 100 1.30 -8.81 1.73
C VAL A 100 2.23 -9.45 2.74
N TYR A 101 2.75 -8.64 3.66
CA TYR A 101 3.67 -9.02 4.71
C TYR A 101 3.12 -8.63 6.07
N SER A 102 3.37 -9.45 7.08
CA SER A 102 2.89 -9.20 8.44
C SER A 102 3.71 -8.12 9.14
N SER A 103 4.98 -7.96 8.79
CA SER A 103 5.89 -6.97 9.39
C SER A 103 6.92 -6.41 8.40
N GLU A 104 7.54 -5.28 8.78
CA GLU A 104 8.66 -4.68 8.02
C GLU A 104 9.86 -5.64 7.94
N ASP A 105 10.05 -6.51 8.94
CA ASP A 105 11.12 -7.51 9.00
C ASP A 105 10.94 -8.67 7.99
N ASP A 106 9.71 -8.95 7.56
CA ASP A 106 9.42 -10.03 6.60
C ASP A 106 9.79 -9.65 5.15
N VAL A 107 10.12 -8.38 4.94
CA VAL A 107 10.50 -7.84 3.64
C VAL A 107 12.02 -7.97 3.48
N ALA A 108 12.47 -9.13 3.00
CA ALA A 108 13.90 -9.44 2.75
C ALA A 108 14.34 -9.22 1.29
#